data_AF-A0A661SSR5-F1
#
_entry.id   AF-A0A661SSR5-F1
#
_cell.length_a   1.000
_cell.length_b   1.000
_cell.length_c   1.000
_cell.angle_alpha   90.00
_cell.angle_beta   90.00
_cell.angle_gamma   90.00
#
_symmetry.space_group_name_H-M   'P 1'
#
loop_
_entity.id
_entity.type
_entity.pdbx_description
1 polymer ?
#
loop_
_entity_poly.entity_id
_entity_poly.type
_entity_poly.pdbx_seq_one_letter_code
_entity_poly.pdbx_strand_id
1 'polypeptide(L)'
;MPITYDSSTNTIVVVGGSETNPYTFEDIYQADQNNGWGVVEKKGTAYFIRAIIQLGNSDNDAWLVDKGKQLFFYADYAFKNSAQTGHLILGEIENEEEKTTKNGCYVECHQDNFSANIKELNLLDTMMVSKSDSGISAITATGCIGKIWNSKFQNFRFIGIAEHLDMYNIEFKQGYCPFDSFGVGSGNMEKITVTDVNYAAIFFHVHPFIIKELTAKSINNALVRFYVAMGNSYAIDWDVDWSVNVLEGFTLGDAKLWRQYSFNVRVQDERDNPISGAKVVLKDNNGNIVYSEITNESGRTPIQILNWGYYTLDGSGNCIEYPSTPHTLIVTKQGYRKYEAKIELTKKLIDFPVVLEKEIVNIDQEVLT
;
A
#
# COMPACT_ATOMS: atom_id res chain seq x y z
N MET A 1 18.32 35.13 -5.79
CA MET A 1 16.93 35.06 -5.28
C MET A 1 16.61 33.61 -5.00
N PRO A 2 15.80 33.30 -4.00
CA PRO A 2 15.47 31.92 -3.64
C PRO A 2 14.62 31.20 -4.69
N ILE A 3 13.95 31.94 -5.56
CA ILE A 3 13.26 31.42 -6.74
C ILE A 3 13.85 32.11 -7.97
N THR A 4 14.35 31.34 -8.93
CA THR A 4 14.96 31.83 -10.17
C THR A 4 14.50 31.03 -11.37
N TYR A 5 14.64 31.57 -12.57
CA TYR A 5 14.32 30.87 -13.82
C TYR A 5 15.53 30.83 -14.75
N ASP A 6 15.83 29.65 -15.25
CA ASP A 6 16.81 29.42 -16.32
C ASP A 6 16.06 29.14 -17.62
N SER A 7 16.11 30.10 -18.55
CA SER A 7 15.45 29.99 -19.85
C SER A 7 16.12 29.01 -20.80
N SER A 8 17.39 28.64 -20.57
CA SER A 8 18.10 27.68 -21.43
C SER A 8 17.63 26.25 -21.21
N THR A 9 17.18 25.96 -19.99
CA THR A 9 16.67 24.64 -19.57
C THR A 9 15.18 24.66 -19.25
N ASN A 10 14.50 25.80 -19.43
CA ASN A 10 13.10 26.04 -19.06
C ASN A 10 12.79 25.56 -17.63
N THR A 11 13.65 25.94 -16.67
CA THR A 11 13.60 25.42 -15.29
C THR A 11 13.46 26.56 -14.29
N ILE A 12 12.44 26.48 -13.44
CA ILE A 12 12.32 27.28 -12.22
C ILE A 12 13.05 26.56 -11.09
N VAL A 13 14.05 27.18 -10.52
CA VAL A 13 14.81 26.66 -9.38
C VAL A 13 14.30 27.32 -8.10
N VAL A 14 13.85 26.49 -7.16
CA VAL A 14 13.43 26.89 -5.81
C VAL A 14 14.49 26.40 -4.82
N VAL A 15 15.04 27.29 -4.00
CA VAL A 15 16.01 26.99 -2.93
C VAL A 15 15.66 27.75 -1.66
N GLY A 16 15.85 27.10 -0.50
CA GLY A 16 15.55 27.64 0.82
C GLY A 16 14.11 27.35 1.27
N GLY A 17 13.58 28.24 2.12
CA GLY A 17 12.39 27.94 2.91
C GLY A 17 12.72 27.04 4.10
N SER A 18 11.72 26.79 4.93
CA SER A 18 11.81 25.86 6.06
C SER A 18 10.48 25.16 6.26
N GLU A 19 10.47 24.09 7.07
CA GLU A 19 9.23 23.41 7.49
C GLU A 19 8.18 24.39 8.04
N THR A 20 8.62 25.39 8.82
CA THR A 20 7.76 26.40 9.44
C THR A 20 7.42 27.59 8.54
N ASN A 21 8.19 27.80 7.47
CA ASN A 21 7.98 28.89 6.51
C ASN A 21 8.38 28.41 5.10
N PRO A 22 7.59 27.49 4.53
CA PRO A 22 7.87 26.94 3.22
C PRO A 22 7.48 27.94 2.13
N TYR A 23 8.03 27.76 0.93
CA TYR A 23 7.48 28.40 -0.26
C TYR A 23 6.17 27.71 -0.68
N THR A 24 5.39 28.41 -1.48
CA THR A 24 4.12 27.97 -2.06
C THR A 24 4.14 28.13 -3.59
N PHE A 25 3.14 27.59 -4.29
CA PHE A 25 2.99 27.88 -5.72
C PHE A 25 2.63 29.35 -5.98
N GLU A 26 2.10 30.06 -4.97
CA GLU A 26 1.91 31.49 -5.06
C GLU A 26 3.25 32.22 -5.14
N ASP A 27 4.24 31.85 -4.34
CA ASP A 27 5.58 32.48 -4.38
C ASP A 27 6.25 32.28 -5.74
N ILE A 28 6.09 31.09 -6.33
CA ILE A 28 6.58 30.78 -7.67
C ILE A 28 5.88 31.68 -8.72
N TYR A 29 4.56 31.82 -8.65
CA TYR A 29 3.81 32.70 -9.54
C TYR A 29 4.23 34.17 -9.38
N GLN A 30 4.38 34.66 -8.15
CA GLN A 30 4.81 36.04 -7.91
C GLN A 30 6.23 36.28 -8.45
N ALA A 31 7.14 35.31 -8.32
CA ALA A 31 8.47 35.40 -8.89
C ALA A 31 8.44 35.47 -10.43
N ASP A 32 7.57 34.67 -11.07
CA ASP A 32 7.34 34.72 -12.53
C ASP A 32 6.85 36.09 -12.99
N GLN A 33 5.85 36.66 -12.30
CA GLN A 33 5.27 37.97 -12.66
C GLN A 33 6.27 39.12 -12.43
N ASN A 34 6.96 39.13 -11.29
CA ASN A 34 7.89 40.19 -10.94
C ASN A 34 9.11 40.26 -11.87
N ASN A 35 9.51 39.12 -12.43
CA ASN A 35 10.68 39.02 -13.30
C ASN A 35 10.31 38.86 -14.79
N GLY A 36 9.02 38.76 -15.12
CA GLY A 36 8.54 38.66 -16.50
C GLY A 36 8.95 37.38 -17.22
N TRP A 37 9.00 36.23 -16.53
CA TRP A 37 9.40 34.95 -17.15
C TRP A 37 8.34 34.40 -18.11
N GLY A 38 7.06 34.56 -17.79
CA GLY A 38 5.94 34.19 -18.66
C GLY A 38 5.69 32.68 -18.76
N VAL A 39 6.12 31.91 -17.75
CA VAL A 39 6.03 30.44 -17.71
C VAL A 39 5.04 29.93 -16.66
N VAL A 40 4.49 30.80 -15.81
CA VAL A 40 3.45 30.46 -14.82
C VAL A 40 2.23 31.35 -14.98
N GLU A 41 1.06 30.73 -15.16
CA GLU A 41 -0.23 31.41 -15.24
C GLU A 41 -1.12 30.96 -14.07
N LYS A 42 -1.89 31.88 -13.49
CA LYS A 42 -2.78 31.60 -12.36
C LYS A 42 -4.24 31.96 -12.70
N LYS A 43 -5.18 31.08 -12.32
CA LYS A 43 -6.64 31.31 -12.37
C LYS A 43 -7.30 30.81 -11.09
N GLY A 44 -7.62 31.73 -10.17
CA GLY A 44 -8.14 31.34 -8.85
C GLY A 44 -7.11 30.53 -8.07
N THR A 45 -7.44 29.28 -7.75
CA THR A 45 -6.53 28.32 -7.08
C THR A 45 -5.78 27.41 -8.06
N ALA A 46 -5.97 27.60 -9.37
CA ALA A 46 -5.30 26.85 -10.42
C ALA A 46 -4.02 27.54 -10.90
N TYR A 47 -2.95 26.76 -11.05
CA TYR A 47 -1.65 27.19 -11.57
C TYR A 47 -1.30 26.35 -12.80
N PHE A 48 -0.99 27.01 -13.91
CA PHE A 48 -0.61 26.43 -15.18
C PHE A 48 0.87 26.70 -15.40
N ILE A 49 1.67 25.65 -15.27
CA ILE A 49 3.13 25.71 -15.15
C ILE A 49 3.74 25.12 -16.42
N ARG A 50 4.43 25.96 -17.20
CA ARG A 50 5.06 25.60 -18.48
C ARG A 50 6.58 25.39 -18.36
N ALA A 51 7.12 25.55 -17.16
CA ALA A 51 8.52 25.28 -16.83
C ALA A 51 8.64 24.05 -15.92
N ILE A 52 9.82 23.44 -15.90
CA ILE A 52 10.18 22.39 -14.94
C ILE A 52 10.39 23.05 -13.57
N ILE A 53 9.90 22.45 -12.49
CA ILE A 53 10.24 22.90 -11.12
C ILE A 53 11.39 22.06 -10.57
N GLN A 54 12.49 22.71 -10.26
CA GLN A 54 13.59 22.12 -9.50
C GLN A 54 13.49 22.52 -8.03
N LEU A 55 13.36 21.52 -7.15
CA LEU A 55 13.37 21.71 -5.70
C LEU A 55 14.76 21.40 -5.13
N GLY A 56 15.46 22.44 -4.70
CA GLY A 56 16.78 22.34 -4.09
C GLY A 56 17.91 22.25 -5.12
N ASN A 57 19.12 22.18 -4.61
CA ASN A 57 20.34 21.93 -5.39
C ASN A 57 21.35 21.12 -4.56
N SER A 58 22.59 20.98 -5.05
CA SER A 58 23.67 20.25 -4.37
C SER A 58 24.00 20.78 -2.97
N ASP A 59 23.69 22.05 -2.71
CA ASP A 59 24.17 22.77 -1.53
C ASP A 59 23.04 23.27 -0.62
N ASN A 60 21.79 23.25 -1.10
CA ASN A 60 20.65 23.87 -0.43
C ASN A 60 19.38 23.04 -0.56
N ASP A 61 18.72 22.84 0.59
CA ASP A 61 17.37 22.29 0.67
C ASP A 61 16.32 23.26 0.11
N ALA A 62 15.17 22.73 -0.31
CA ALA A 62 14.01 23.52 -0.70
C ALA A 62 12.73 22.97 -0.09
N TRP A 63 11.95 23.84 0.54
CA TRP A 63 10.63 23.51 1.10
C TRP A 63 9.52 24.12 0.25
N LEU A 64 8.72 23.28 -0.39
CA LEU A 64 7.53 23.68 -1.16
C LEU A 64 6.31 22.95 -0.59
N VAL A 65 5.40 23.72 0.00
CA VAL A 65 4.20 23.19 0.67
C VAL A 65 2.98 23.93 0.15
N ASP A 66 1.94 23.19 -0.22
CA ASP A 66 0.68 23.82 -0.62
C ASP A 66 -0.53 22.92 -0.40
N LYS A 67 -1.72 23.52 -0.38
CA LYS A 67 -2.99 22.86 -0.06
C LYS A 67 -4.14 23.43 -0.87
N GLY A 68 -5.05 22.55 -1.28
CA GLY A 68 -6.26 22.91 -2.02
C GLY A 68 -5.99 23.58 -3.37
N LYS A 69 -4.84 23.30 -4.00
CA LYS A 69 -4.46 23.85 -5.30
C LYS A 69 -4.76 22.91 -6.44
N GLN A 70 -4.91 23.47 -7.63
CA GLN A 70 -4.94 22.72 -8.87
C GLN A 70 -3.67 23.06 -9.66
N LEU A 71 -2.85 22.05 -9.94
CA LEU A 71 -1.50 22.21 -10.49
C LEU A 71 -1.45 21.51 -11.84
N PHE A 72 -1.31 22.27 -12.92
CA PHE A 72 -1.28 21.78 -14.29
C PHE A 72 0.13 21.96 -14.86
N PHE A 73 0.83 20.86 -15.09
CA PHE A 73 2.19 20.85 -15.62
C PHE A 73 2.21 20.52 -17.10
N TYR A 74 2.83 21.40 -17.90
CA TYR A 74 2.95 21.28 -19.35
C TYR A 74 4.38 21.06 -19.84
N ALA A 75 5.38 21.21 -18.96
CA ALA A 75 6.76 20.86 -19.27
C ALA A 75 6.95 19.34 -19.33
N ASP A 76 8.00 18.88 -20.01
CA ASP A 76 8.38 17.46 -20.13
C ASP A 76 8.48 16.74 -18.77
N TYR A 77 8.81 17.50 -17.73
CA TYR A 77 8.87 17.07 -16.34
C TYR A 77 8.14 18.08 -15.45
N ALA A 78 7.26 17.61 -14.56
CA ALA A 78 6.67 18.46 -13.53
C ALA A 78 7.73 18.92 -12.51
N PHE A 79 8.51 17.96 -12.02
CA PHE A 79 9.61 18.17 -11.09
C PHE A 79 10.90 17.56 -11.61
N LYS A 80 12.02 18.15 -11.19
CA LYS A 80 13.37 17.60 -11.34
C LYS A 80 14.12 17.81 -10.04
N ASN A 81 14.89 16.81 -9.60
CA ASN A 81 15.86 17.00 -8.53
C ASN A 81 17.07 16.10 -8.80
N SER A 82 18.28 16.64 -8.66
CA SER A 82 19.53 15.91 -8.86
C SER A 82 20.29 15.64 -7.56
N ALA A 83 19.77 16.05 -6.41
CA ALA A 83 20.53 16.06 -5.15
C ALA A 83 19.76 15.56 -3.91
N GLN A 84 18.50 15.10 -4.02
CA GLN A 84 17.69 14.69 -2.85
C GLN A 84 17.63 15.77 -1.75
N THR A 85 17.37 17.02 -2.14
CA THR A 85 17.30 18.18 -1.22
C THR A 85 15.93 18.87 -1.22
N GLY A 86 14.98 18.36 -2.00
CA GLY A 86 13.61 18.89 -2.05
C GLY A 86 12.71 18.29 -0.98
N HIS A 87 11.84 19.10 -0.40
CA HIS A 87 10.72 18.72 0.46
C HIS A 87 9.43 19.20 -0.22
N LEU A 88 8.58 18.26 -0.65
CA LEU A 88 7.31 18.55 -1.31
C LEU A 88 6.15 17.99 -0.49
N ILE A 89 5.26 18.88 -0.05
CA ILE A 89 4.12 18.52 0.78
C ILE A 89 2.86 19.10 0.14
N LEU A 90 1.96 18.22 -0.28
CA LEU A 90 0.67 18.59 -0.88
C LEU A 90 -0.46 18.06 0.02
N GLY A 91 -1.24 18.99 0.57
CA GLY A 91 -2.30 18.70 1.54
C GLY A 91 -1.83 18.73 2.99
N GLU A 92 -2.73 18.33 3.91
CA GLU A 92 -2.51 18.42 5.35
C GLU A 92 -2.96 17.16 6.09
N ILE A 93 -2.26 16.81 7.16
CA ILE A 93 -2.68 15.79 8.11
C ILE A 93 -3.70 16.41 9.06
N GLU A 94 -4.85 15.75 9.20
CA GLU A 94 -5.88 16.14 10.18
C GLU A 94 -5.68 15.39 11.50
N ASN A 95 -5.46 14.08 11.43
CA ASN A 95 -5.11 13.25 12.58
C ASN A 95 -4.08 12.19 12.15
N GLU A 96 -2.90 12.24 12.78
CA GLU A 96 -1.79 11.33 12.50
C GLU A 96 -2.11 9.89 12.95
N GLU A 97 -2.74 9.71 14.11
CA GLU A 97 -3.04 8.38 14.68
C GLU A 97 -4.12 7.65 13.86
N GLU A 98 -5.10 8.40 13.38
CA GLU A 98 -6.20 7.89 12.55
C GLU A 98 -5.85 7.88 11.05
N LYS A 99 -4.68 8.42 10.68
CA LYS A 99 -4.22 8.63 9.30
C LYS A 99 -5.26 9.38 8.43
N THR A 100 -5.93 10.38 9.00
CA THR A 100 -6.88 11.23 8.26
C THR A 100 -6.18 12.50 7.75
N THR A 101 -6.58 12.93 6.57
CA THR A 101 -5.97 14.06 5.85
C THR A 101 -7.04 14.95 5.24
N LYS A 102 -6.67 16.18 4.86
CA LYS A 102 -7.58 17.14 4.21
C LYS A 102 -6.84 18.10 3.30
N ASN A 103 -7.61 18.88 2.55
CA ASN A 103 -7.13 19.99 1.72
C ASN A 103 -6.05 19.55 0.71
N GLY A 104 -6.13 18.33 0.20
CA GLY A 104 -5.17 17.85 -0.80
C GLY A 104 -5.20 18.65 -2.09
N CYS A 105 -4.15 18.49 -2.89
CA CYS A 105 -4.03 19.15 -4.17
C CYS A 105 -4.54 18.25 -5.30
N TYR A 106 -4.94 18.87 -6.41
CA TYR A 106 -5.11 18.21 -7.70
C TYR A 106 -3.88 18.48 -8.56
N VAL A 107 -3.25 17.44 -9.08
CA VAL A 107 -2.06 17.54 -9.93
C VAL A 107 -2.33 16.85 -11.26
N GLU A 108 -2.13 17.59 -12.35
CA GLU A 108 -2.27 17.07 -13.72
C GLU A 108 -0.94 17.24 -14.47
N CYS A 109 -0.42 16.13 -14.99
CA CYS A 109 0.78 16.12 -15.82
C CYS A 109 0.39 15.84 -17.28
N HIS A 110 0.70 16.77 -18.18
CA HIS A 110 0.44 16.63 -19.61
C HIS A 110 1.58 15.93 -20.38
N GLN A 111 2.71 15.68 -19.72
CA GLN A 111 3.88 15.02 -20.30
C GLN A 111 4.31 13.83 -19.43
N ASP A 112 5.24 13.03 -19.95
CA ASP A 112 5.51 11.66 -19.51
C ASP A 112 6.08 11.50 -18.08
N ASN A 113 6.46 12.56 -17.35
CA ASN A 113 7.20 12.35 -16.09
C ASN A 113 6.88 13.33 -14.94
N PHE A 114 6.62 12.75 -13.76
CA PHE A 114 6.72 13.42 -12.46
C PHE A 114 8.02 12.97 -11.76
N SER A 115 9.17 13.40 -12.30
CA SER A 115 10.47 12.92 -11.82
C SER A 115 10.89 13.59 -10.51
N ALA A 116 10.49 13.00 -9.40
CA ALA A 116 10.66 13.55 -8.07
C ALA A 116 11.72 12.80 -7.25
N ASN A 117 13.01 12.91 -7.58
CA ASN A 117 14.10 12.44 -6.67
C ASN A 117 14.23 13.39 -5.46
N ILE A 118 13.16 13.45 -4.68
CA ILE A 118 12.85 14.38 -3.60
C ILE A 118 13.22 13.70 -2.29
N LYS A 119 13.76 14.48 -1.35
CA LYS A 119 14.13 14.00 -0.01
C LYS A 119 12.90 13.57 0.77
N GLU A 120 11.90 14.44 0.79
CA GLU A 120 10.63 14.24 1.48
C GLU A 120 9.44 14.48 0.55
N LEU A 121 8.57 13.47 0.40
CA LEU A 121 7.37 13.54 -0.41
C LEU A 121 6.14 13.20 0.45
N ASN A 122 5.32 14.21 0.72
CA ASN A 122 4.03 14.04 1.37
C ASN A 122 2.91 14.36 0.37
N LEU A 123 2.13 13.34 0.02
CA LEU A 123 0.93 13.46 -0.82
C LEU A 123 -0.27 13.06 0.04
N LEU A 124 -1.02 14.05 0.49
CA LEU A 124 -2.07 13.91 1.50
C LEU A 124 -3.39 14.35 0.87
N ASP A 125 -4.38 13.46 0.82
CA ASP A 125 -5.69 13.69 0.17
C ASP A 125 -5.55 14.16 -1.31
N THR A 126 -4.44 13.82 -1.95
CA THR A 126 -4.02 14.39 -3.23
C THR A 126 -4.46 13.51 -4.39
N MET A 127 -4.96 14.13 -5.47
CA MET A 127 -5.30 13.45 -6.71
C MET A 127 -4.26 13.80 -7.78
N MET A 128 -3.62 12.78 -8.35
CA MET A 128 -2.67 12.93 -9.44
C MET A 128 -3.20 12.23 -10.70
N VAL A 129 -3.23 12.96 -11.83
CA VAL A 129 -3.68 12.46 -13.13
C VAL A 129 -2.60 12.71 -14.19
N SER A 130 -2.20 11.65 -14.89
CA SER A 130 -1.38 11.77 -16.08
C SER A 130 -2.25 11.74 -17.34
N LYS A 131 -1.99 12.69 -18.23
CA LYS A 131 -2.51 12.77 -19.60
C LYS A 131 -1.39 12.62 -20.62
N SER A 132 -0.29 11.97 -20.22
CA SER A 132 0.88 11.87 -21.07
C SER A 132 0.62 11.04 -22.32
N ASP A 133 1.36 11.33 -23.39
CA ASP A 133 1.20 10.66 -24.69
C ASP A 133 1.64 9.18 -24.63
N SER A 134 2.58 8.82 -23.75
CA SER A 134 2.91 7.42 -23.46
C SER A 134 1.86 6.70 -22.60
N GLY A 135 0.87 7.44 -22.09
CA GLY A 135 -0.24 6.95 -21.28
C GLY A 135 0.08 6.70 -19.81
N ILE A 136 1.33 6.86 -19.35
CA ILE A 136 1.75 6.63 -17.96
C ILE A 136 2.81 7.66 -17.54
N SER A 137 2.60 8.32 -16.39
CA SER A 137 3.66 9.08 -15.70
C SER A 137 4.29 8.30 -14.55
N ALA A 138 5.57 8.54 -14.30
CA ALA A 138 6.31 7.95 -13.18
C ALA A 138 6.50 8.95 -12.03
N ILE A 139 6.37 8.46 -10.80
CA ILE A 139 6.88 9.10 -9.57
C ILE A 139 8.11 8.31 -9.13
N THR A 140 9.30 8.90 -9.27
CA THR A 140 10.56 8.25 -8.88
C THR A 140 10.93 8.61 -7.45
N ALA A 141 10.72 7.73 -6.48
CA ALA A 141 10.87 8.04 -5.05
C ALA A 141 12.05 7.32 -4.36
N THR A 142 13.16 7.15 -5.07
CA THR A 142 14.35 6.43 -4.54
C THR A 142 14.93 7.16 -3.33
N GLY A 143 15.02 6.47 -2.19
CA GLY A 143 15.56 7.03 -0.94
C GLY A 143 14.69 8.13 -0.31
N CYS A 144 13.45 8.28 -0.79
CA CYS A 144 12.51 9.28 -0.31
C CYS A 144 11.88 8.83 1.02
N ILE A 145 11.75 9.78 1.95
CA ILE A 145 10.94 9.63 3.17
C ILE A 145 9.61 10.36 2.99
N GLY A 146 8.55 9.93 3.67
CA GLY A 146 7.30 10.68 3.68
C GLY A 146 6.04 9.82 3.72
N LYS A 147 4.91 10.47 3.45
CA LYS A 147 3.56 9.90 3.62
C LYS A 147 2.74 10.09 2.35
N ILE A 148 2.15 9.00 1.88
CA ILE A 148 1.18 9.04 0.79
C ILE A 148 -0.13 8.49 1.33
N TRP A 149 -0.99 9.39 1.81
CA TRP A 149 -2.20 9.03 2.53
C TRP A 149 -3.44 9.54 1.82
N ASN A 150 -4.49 8.70 1.78
CA ASN A 150 -5.82 9.03 1.25
C ASN A 150 -5.78 9.61 -0.19
N SER A 151 -4.79 9.19 -0.98
CA SER A 151 -4.47 9.80 -2.28
C SER A 151 -4.87 8.91 -3.45
N LYS A 152 -5.08 9.54 -4.61
CA LYS A 152 -5.55 8.87 -5.83
C LYS A 152 -4.62 9.13 -7.00
N PHE A 153 -4.36 8.09 -7.77
CA PHE A 153 -3.41 8.11 -8.87
C PHE A 153 -4.07 7.53 -10.12
N GLN A 154 -4.16 8.34 -11.17
CA GLN A 154 -4.65 7.91 -12.48
C GLN A 154 -3.55 8.00 -13.52
N ASN A 155 -3.29 6.90 -14.23
CA ASN A 155 -2.21 6.78 -15.22
C ASN A 155 -0.82 7.08 -14.61
N PHE A 156 -0.61 6.65 -13.36
CA PHE A 156 0.64 6.85 -12.63
C PHE A 156 1.23 5.52 -12.17
N ARG A 157 2.57 5.48 -12.11
CA ARG A 157 3.34 4.42 -11.48
C ARG A 157 4.38 5.00 -10.53
N PHE A 158 4.69 4.27 -9.47
CA PHE A 158 5.85 4.52 -8.62
C PHE A 158 7.03 3.72 -9.13
N ILE A 159 8.17 4.40 -9.31
CA ILE A 159 9.44 3.79 -9.72
C ILE A 159 10.48 3.97 -8.62
N GLY A 160 11.25 2.92 -8.36
CA GLY A 160 12.43 2.96 -7.51
C GLY A 160 12.16 2.55 -6.07
N ILE A 161 13.21 2.60 -5.24
CA ILE A 161 13.20 2.06 -3.88
C ILE A 161 12.69 3.13 -2.91
N ALA A 162 11.41 3.07 -2.58
CA ALA A 162 10.82 3.89 -1.53
C ALA A 162 11.11 3.25 -0.17
N GLU A 163 12.33 3.42 0.34
CA GLU A 163 12.77 2.74 1.57
C GLU A 163 12.02 3.18 2.83
N HIS A 164 11.31 4.32 2.77
CA HIS A 164 10.74 4.98 3.95
C HIS A 164 9.43 5.72 3.66
N LEU A 165 8.65 5.30 2.65
CA LEU A 165 7.31 5.85 2.43
C LEU A 165 6.25 5.09 3.23
N ASP A 166 5.44 5.81 4.01
CA ASP A 166 4.22 5.30 4.62
C ASP A 166 3.04 5.54 3.66
N MET A 167 2.50 4.47 3.10
CA MET A 167 1.41 4.48 2.12
C MET A 167 0.13 3.92 2.75
N TYR A 168 -0.93 4.73 2.79
CA TYR A 168 -2.17 4.36 3.44
C TYR A 168 -3.40 4.83 2.66
N ASN A 169 -4.36 3.93 2.42
CA ASN A 169 -5.62 4.24 1.74
C ASN A 169 -5.40 4.91 0.38
N ILE A 170 -4.74 4.20 -0.53
CA ILE A 170 -4.37 4.72 -1.86
C ILE A 170 -5.19 4.01 -2.93
N GLU A 171 -5.69 4.79 -3.90
CA GLU A 171 -6.35 4.27 -5.09
C GLU A 171 -5.50 4.50 -6.34
N PHE A 172 -5.16 3.41 -7.03
CA PHE A 172 -4.59 3.44 -8.37
C PHE A 172 -5.63 3.00 -9.38
N LYS A 173 -5.80 3.79 -10.44
CA LYS A 173 -6.78 3.52 -11.49
C LYS A 173 -6.20 3.84 -12.85
N GLN A 174 -6.33 2.92 -13.81
CA GLN A 174 -5.83 3.09 -15.18
C GLN A 174 -4.31 3.27 -15.24
N GLY A 175 -3.63 2.46 -16.05
CA GLY A 175 -2.18 2.56 -16.23
C GLY A 175 -1.50 1.21 -16.38
N TYR A 176 -0.18 1.21 -16.35
CA TYR A 176 0.62 0.01 -16.55
C TYR A 176 0.76 -0.81 -15.27
N CYS A 177 1.44 -0.26 -14.26
CA CYS A 177 1.55 -0.89 -12.95
C CYS A 177 1.76 0.18 -11.87
N PRO A 178 1.02 0.16 -10.75
CA PRO A 178 1.22 1.11 -9.66
C PRO A 178 2.62 1.07 -9.04
N PHE A 179 3.19 -0.13 -8.95
CA PHE A 179 4.48 -0.39 -8.35
C PHE A 179 5.38 -1.02 -9.41
N ASP A 180 6.39 -0.27 -9.87
CA ASP A 180 7.36 -0.71 -10.88
C ASP A 180 8.78 -0.60 -10.34
N SER A 181 9.52 -1.71 -10.29
CA SER A 181 10.86 -1.72 -9.68
C SER A 181 10.85 -1.20 -8.24
N PHE A 182 9.72 -1.41 -7.56
CA PHE A 182 9.44 -0.83 -6.27
C PHE A 182 10.10 -1.68 -5.18
N GLY A 183 11.25 -1.23 -4.70
CA GLY A 183 11.84 -1.80 -3.50
C GLY A 183 11.15 -1.17 -2.29
N VAL A 184 10.40 -1.96 -1.53
CA VAL A 184 9.83 -1.50 -0.26
C VAL A 184 10.90 -1.75 0.78
N GLY A 185 11.85 -0.82 0.94
CA GLY A 185 12.52 -0.76 2.23
C GLY A 185 11.46 -0.33 3.25
N SER A 186 11.48 -0.91 4.46
CA SER A 186 10.84 -0.57 5.75
C SER A 186 9.51 0.21 5.90
N GLY A 187 8.92 0.77 4.85
CA GLY A 187 7.70 1.55 4.84
C GLY A 187 6.45 0.68 5.01
N ASN A 188 5.44 1.24 5.68
CA ASN A 188 4.15 0.59 5.86
C ASN A 188 3.29 0.81 4.61
N MET A 189 2.73 -0.26 4.06
CA MET A 189 1.73 -0.17 3.00
C MET A 189 0.44 -0.86 3.41
N GLU A 190 -0.67 -0.12 3.43
CA GLU A 190 -1.94 -0.61 3.91
C GLU A 190 -3.13 0.03 3.16
N LYS A 191 -4.19 -0.75 2.92
CA LYS A 191 -5.42 -0.32 2.22
C LYS A 191 -5.11 0.23 0.83
N ILE A 192 -4.59 -0.63 -0.02
CA ILE A 192 -4.24 -0.25 -1.40
C ILE A 192 -5.33 -0.80 -2.33
N THR A 193 -5.87 0.03 -3.19
CA THR A 193 -6.83 -0.38 -4.23
C THR A 193 -6.22 -0.16 -5.61
N VAL A 194 -6.27 -1.20 -6.44
CA VAL A 194 -5.74 -1.17 -7.80
C VAL A 194 -6.80 -1.64 -8.79
N THR A 195 -7.11 -0.81 -9.79
CA THR A 195 -8.16 -1.11 -10.78
C THR A 195 -7.75 -0.72 -12.19
N ASP A 196 -8.16 -1.53 -13.16
CA ASP A 196 -7.98 -1.26 -14.60
C ASP A 196 -6.51 -1.04 -15.00
N VAL A 197 -5.58 -1.86 -14.47
CA VAL A 197 -4.14 -1.78 -14.78
C VAL A 197 -3.62 -3.07 -15.42
N ASN A 198 -2.44 -3.02 -16.03
CA ASN A 198 -1.82 -4.22 -16.61
C ASN A 198 -1.27 -5.19 -15.56
N TYR A 199 -0.64 -4.67 -14.50
CA TYR A 199 -0.11 -5.44 -13.38
C TYR A 199 -0.43 -4.74 -12.06
N ALA A 200 -0.83 -5.47 -11.02
CA ALA A 200 -1.07 -4.82 -9.72
C ALA A 200 0.26 -4.43 -9.04
N ALA A 201 1.31 -5.24 -9.22
CA ALA A 201 2.67 -4.88 -8.83
C ALA A 201 3.73 -5.61 -9.67
N ILE A 202 4.84 -4.91 -9.95
CA ILE A 202 6.05 -5.45 -10.55
C ILE A 202 7.24 -5.13 -9.63
N PHE A 203 7.81 -6.17 -9.03
CA PHE A 203 8.91 -6.04 -8.09
C PHE A 203 10.24 -6.50 -8.73
N PHE A 204 11.13 -5.53 -8.97
CA PHE A 204 12.52 -5.78 -9.35
C PHE A 204 13.40 -5.66 -8.10
N HIS A 205 14.39 -6.56 -7.94
CA HIS A 205 15.34 -6.54 -6.82
C HIS A 205 14.67 -6.34 -5.44
N VAL A 206 13.81 -7.29 -5.07
CA VAL A 206 12.87 -7.19 -3.95
C VAL A 206 13.61 -7.14 -2.63
N HIS A 207 13.65 -5.97 -2.01
CA HIS A 207 13.76 -5.86 -0.56
C HIS A 207 12.47 -6.40 0.08
N PRO A 208 12.57 -7.10 1.23
CA PRO A 208 11.41 -7.58 1.99
C PRO A 208 10.30 -6.53 2.13
N PHE A 209 9.07 -6.87 1.76
CA PHE A 209 7.93 -5.97 1.91
C PHE A 209 6.80 -6.56 2.74
N ILE A 210 5.97 -5.67 3.28
CA ILE A 210 4.68 -6.01 3.90
C ILE A 210 3.62 -5.10 3.28
N ILE A 211 2.61 -5.69 2.63
CA ILE A 211 1.44 -4.96 2.14
C ILE A 211 0.19 -5.58 2.77
N LYS A 212 -0.62 -4.75 3.41
CA LYS A 212 -1.87 -5.12 4.06
C LYS A 212 -3.08 -4.61 3.27
N GLU A 213 -4.13 -5.42 3.20
CA GLU A 213 -5.44 -5.01 2.65
C GLU A 213 -5.33 -4.47 1.21
N LEU A 214 -4.62 -5.19 0.33
CA LEU A 214 -4.61 -4.90 -1.11
C LEU A 214 -5.87 -5.47 -1.76
N THR A 215 -6.60 -4.62 -2.48
CA THR A 215 -7.66 -5.04 -3.40
C THR A 215 -7.23 -4.78 -4.83
N ALA A 216 -7.28 -5.79 -5.69
CA ALA A 216 -6.92 -5.65 -7.10
C ALA A 216 -7.99 -6.29 -8.00
N LYS A 217 -8.51 -5.52 -8.96
CA LYS A 217 -9.55 -5.95 -9.89
C LYS A 217 -9.24 -5.47 -11.30
N SER A 218 -9.79 -6.16 -12.31
CA SER A 218 -9.59 -5.81 -13.73
C SER A 218 -8.10 -5.72 -14.10
N ILE A 219 -7.33 -6.75 -13.74
CA ILE A 219 -5.89 -6.83 -14.02
C ILE A 219 -5.66 -7.59 -15.33
N ASN A 220 -4.99 -6.98 -16.30
CA ASN A 220 -4.91 -7.56 -17.65
C ASN A 220 -3.93 -8.73 -17.79
N ASN A 221 -2.86 -8.77 -16.97
CA ASN A 221 -1.82 -9.81 -17.08
C ASN A 221 -1.64 -10.61 -15.80
N ALA A 222 -0.98 -10.02 -14.80
CA ALA A 222 -0.61 -10.71 -13.57
C ALA A 222 -0.81 -9.80 -12.37
N LEU A 223 -1.20 -10.40 -11.25
CA LEU A 223 -1.27 -9.70 -9.98
C LEU A 223 0.12 -9.23 -9.55
N VAL A 224 1.07 -10.16 -9.46
CA VAL A 224 2.45 -9.84 -9.08
C VAL A 224 3.43 -10.42 -10.09
N ARG A 225 4.41 -9.61 -10.49
CA ARG A 225 5.57 -10.06 -11.26
C ARG A 225 6.87 -9.87 -10.47
N PHE A 226 7.69 -10.91 -10.39
CA PHE A 226 8.98 -10.91 -9.69
C PHE A 226 10.18 -11.07 -10.65
N TYR A 227 11.28 -10.39 -10.33
CA TYR A 227 12.57 -10.55 -11.03
C TYR A 227 13.66 -11.16 -10.12
N VAL A 228 13.91 -10.62 -8.93
CA VAL A 228 14.89 -11.16 -7.96
C VAL A 228 14.38 -10.86 -6.56
N ALA A 229 14.38 -11.82 -5.63
CA ALA A 229 14.00 -11.56 -4.24
C ALA A 229 15.20 -11.69 -3.27
N MET A 230 15.40 -10.68 -2.43
CA MET A 230 16.49 -10.59 -1.45
C MET A 230 16.03 -10.92 -0.01
N GLY A 231 14.76 -11.31 0.16
CA GLY A 231 14.23 -11.82 1.43
C GLY A 231 12.72 -12.05 1.41
N ASN A 232 12.17 -12.48 2.55
CA ASN A 232 10.74 -12.81 2.67
C ASN A 232 9.85 -11.58 2.59
N SER A 233 8.75 -11.70 1.87
CA SER A 233 7.73 -10.66 1.74
C SER A 233 6.37 -11.19 2.17
N TYR A 234 5.46 -10.31 2.57
CA TYR A 234 4.21 -10.67 3.22
C TYR A 234 3.04 -9.92 2.57
N ALA A 235 2.14 -10.69 1.97
CA ALA A 235 0.87 -10.24 1.45
C ALA A 235 -0.23 -10.62 2.45
N ILE A 236 -0.74 -9.62 3.18
CA ILE A 236 -1.69 -9.82 4.29
C ILE A 236 -3.06 -9.28 3.88
N ASP A 237 -4.10 -10.11 3.95
CA ASP A 237 -5.48 -9.71 3.65
C ASP A 237 -5.69 -9.18 2.23
N TRP A 238 -4.99 -9.76 1.25
CA TRP A 238 -5.19 -9.40 -0.15
C TRP A 238 -6.48 -10.04 -0.71
N ASP A 239 -7.37 -9.19 -1.24
CA ASP A 239 -8.59 -9.57 -1.97
C ASP A 239 -8.36 -9.39 -3.48
N VAL A 240 -7.87 -10.46 -4.10
CA VAL A 240 -7.24 -10.44 -5.42
C VAL A 240 -7.40 -11.78 -6.13
N ASP A 241 -7.42 -11.75 -7.46
CA ASP A 241 -7.28 -12.95 -8.29
C ASP A 241 -5.80 -13.35 -8.38
N TRP A 242 -5.40 -14.28 -7.50
CA TRP A 242 -3.99 -14.67 -7.31
C TRP A 242 -3.35 -15.19 -8.60
N SER A 243 -2.32 -14.48 -9.05
CA SER A 243 -1.45 -14.88 -10.16
C SER A 243 -0.05 -14.32 -9.94
N VAL A 244 0.94 -15.21 -9.79
CA VAL A 244 2.34 -14.82 -9.58
C VAL A 244 3.14 -15.26 -10.80
N ASN A 245 3.81 -14.31 -11.45
CA ASN A 245 4.63 -14.54 -12.62
C ASN A 245 6.09 -14.19 -12.33
N VAL A 246 7.02 -14.96 -12.88
CA VAL A 246 8.46 -14.77 -12.71
C VAL A 246 9.10 -14.83 -14.09
N LEU A 247 10.11 -13.98 -14.32
CA LEU A 247 10.83 -13.95 -15.60
C LEU A 247 12.11 -14.78 -15.56
N GLU A 248 12.42 -15.43 -16.70
CA GLU A 248 13.58 -16.28 -16.88
C GLU A 248 14.91 -15.52 -16.72
N GLY A 249 15.93 -16.21 -16.20
CA GLY A 249 17.32 -15.70 -16.18
C GLY A 249 17.82 -15.16 -14.83
N PHE A 250 17.08 -15.34 -13.75
CA PHE A 250 17.47 -14.86 -12.42
C PHE A 250 17.68 -16.00 -11.42
N THR A 251 18.79 -15.95 -10.69
CA THR A 251 19.09 -16.85 -9.56
C THR A 251 18.49 -16.29 -8.27
N LEU A 252 18.11 -17.19 -7.36
CA LEU A 252 17.38 -16.83 -6.15
C LEU A 252 18.06 -17.38 -4.91
N GLY A 253 17.92 -16.63 -3.83
CA GLY A 253 18.01 -17.21 -2.49
C GLY A 253 16.67 -17.85 -2.07
N ASP A 254 16.57 -18.28 -0.81
CA ASP A 254 15.40 -18.93 -0.21
C ASP A 254 14.21 -17.97 0.08
N ALA A 255 14.06 -16.90 -0.69
CA ALA A 255 13.06 -15.86 -0.46
C ALA A 255 11.64 -16.33 -0.76
N LYS A 256 10.71 -16.03 0.15
CA LYS A 256 9.30 -16.45 0.06
C LYS A 256 8.37 -15.24 -0.01
N LEU A 257 7.35 -15.31 -0.87
CA LEU A 257 6.16 -14.48 -0.74
C LEU A 257 5.13 -15.23 0.11
N TRP A 258 4.93 -14.80 1.35
CA TRP A 258 3.92 -15.33 2.24
C TRP A 258 2.56 -14.73 1.91
N ARG A 259 1.58 -15.61 1.70
CA ARG A 259 0.16 -15.23 1.58
C ARG A 259 -0.51 -15.49 2.93
N GLN A 260 -1.07 -14.45 3.52
CA GLN A 260 -1.58 -14.47 4.88
C GLN A 260 -2.95 -13.79 4.99
N TYR A 261 -3.72 -14.20 6.00
CA TYR A 261 -5.06 -13.68 6.25
C TYR A 261 -5.33 -13.52 7.74
N SER A 262 -6.01 -12.43 8.08
CA SER A 262 -6.55 -12.18 9.41
C SER A 262 -7.70 -13.16 9.68
N PHE A 263 -7.65 -13.77 10.86
CA PHE A 263 -8.60 -14.78 11.32
C PHE A 263 -8.93 -14.61 12.80
N ASN A 264 -10.20 -14.73 13.14
CA ASN A 264 -10.66 -15.05 14.50
C ASN A 264 -11.98 -15.82 14.44
N VAL A 265 -12.36 -16.38 15.58
CA VAL A 265 -13.60 -17.15 15.73
C VAL A 265 -14.54 -16.43 16.68
N ARG A 266 -15.84 -16.48 16.37
CA ARG A 266 -16.93 -16.19 17.31
C ARG A 266 -17.67 -17.48 17.64
N VAL A 267 -17.52 -17.95 18.87
CA VAL A 267 -18.17 -19.16 19.39
C VAL A 267 -19.47 -18.79 20.11
N GLN A 268 -20.54 -19.48 19.75
CA GLN A 268 -21.88 -19.26 20.29
C GLN A 268 -22.66 -20.57 20.45
N ASP A 269 -23.75 -20.54 21.21
CA ASP A 269 -24.71 -21.66 21.28
C ASP A 269 -25.76 -21.57 20.15
N GLU A 270 -26.66 -22.55 20.10
CA GLU A 270 -27.77 -22.63 19.11
C GLU A 270 -28.78 -21.48 19.21
N ARG A 271 -28.68 -20.61 20.22
CA ARG A 271 -29.54 -19.44 20.46
C ARG A 271 -28.76 -18.13 20.29
N ASP A 272 -27.63 -18.16 19.59
CA ASP A 272 -26.72 -17.02 19.36
C ASP A 272 -26.08 -16.42 20.62
N ASN A 273 -26.16 -17.10 21.78
CA ASN A 273 -25.50 -16.60 22.99
C ASN A 273 -23.99 -16.87 22.89
N PRO A 274 -23.13 -15.88 23.20
CA PRO A 274 -21.68 -16.07 23.16
C PRO A 274 -21.22 -17.10 24.20
N ILE A 275 -20.27 -17.96 23.80
CA ILE A 275 -19.68 -18.95 24.71
C ILE A 275 -18.26 -18.50 25.08
N SER A 276 -18.11 -18.03 26.33
CA SER A 276 -16.82 -17.70 26.92
C SER A 276 -16.04 -18.93 27.38
N GLY A 277 -14.72 -18.87 27.31
CA GLY A 277 -13.82 -19.90 27.81
C GLY A 277 -13.83 -21.20 26.99
N ALA A 278 -14.21 -21.15 25.72
CA ALA A 278 -14.06 -22.26 24.78
C ALA A 278 -12.63 -22.26 24.23
N LYS A 279 -12.01 -23.45 24.17
CA LYS A 279 -10.67 -23.61 23.60
C LYS A 279 -10.79 -23.77 22.10
N VAL A 280 -10.08 -22.93 21.36
CA VAL A 280 -10.06 -22.90 19.90
C VAL A 280 -8.65 -23.26 19.44
N VAL A 281 -8.52 -24.33 18.65
CA VAL A 281 -7.24 -24.79 18.09
C VAL A 281 -7.36 -24.85 16.57
N LEU A 282 -6.41 -24.27 15.86
CA LEU A 282 -6.28 -24.44 14.41
C LEU A 282 -4.98 -25.20 14.12
N LYS A 283 -5.11 -26.22 13.27
CA LYS A 283 -3.97 -26.94 12.71
C LYS A 283 -3.80 -26.66 11.23
N ASP A 284 -2.57 -26.54 10.75
CA ASP A 284 -2.28 -26.50 9.32
C ASP A 284 -2.56 -27.87 8.64
N ASN A 285 -2.36 -27.93 7.33
CA ASN A 285 -2.53 -29.16 6.55
C ASN A 285 -1.53 -30.28 6.89
N ASN A 286 -0.42 -29.96 7.58
CA ASN A 286 0.55 -30.91 8.08
C ASN A 286 0.22 -31.40 9.52
N GLY A 287 -0.85 -30.87 10.12
CA GLY A 287 -1.29 -31.21 11.48
C GLY A 287 -0.60 -30.43 12.59
N ASN A 288 0.25 -29.44 12.26
CA ASN A 288 0.91 -28.58 13.24
C ASN A 288 -0.09 -27.56 13.79
N ILE A 289 -0.04 -27.29 15.10
CA ILE A 289 -0.84 -26.23 15.72
C ILE A 289 -0.26 -24.89 15.33
N VAL A 290 -1.03 -24.07 14.61
CA VAL A 290 -0.65 -22.70 14.21
C VAL A 290 -1.39 -21.62 15.00
N TYR A 291 -2.35 -22.03 15.83
CA TYR A 291 -3.21 -21.15 16.61
C TYR A 291 -3.88 -21.93 17.75
N SER A 292 -3.86 -21.40 18.96
CA SER A 292 -4.48 -22.01 20.14
C SER A 292 -4.87 -20.93 21.15
N GLU A 293 -6.14 -20.53 21.14
CA GLU A 293 -6.66 -19.43 21.95
C GLU A 293 -7.88 -19.86 22.76
N ILE A 294 -8.28 -19.01 23.71
CA ILE A 294 -9.51 -19.17 24.51
C ILE A 294 -10.45 -18.00 24.20
N THR A 295 -11.76 -18.28 24.06
CA THR A 295 -12.74 -17.22 23.84
C THR A 295 -12.94 -16.33 25.07
N ASN A 296 -13.07 -15.02 24.84
CA ASN A 296 -13.43 -14.03 25.84
C ASN A 296 -14.94 -14.04 26.15
N GLU A 297 -15.39 -13.10 27.00
CA GLU A 297 -16.80 -12.95 27.41
C GLU A 297 -17.77 -12.76 26.25
N SER A 298 -17.31 -12.17 25.14
CA SER A 298 -18.09 -11.99 23.91
C SER A 298 -18.05 -13.22 22.99
N GLY A 299 -17.50 -14.34 23.44
CA GLY A 299 -17.34 -15.57 22.67
C GLY A 299 -16.28 -15.45 21.58
N ARG A 300 -15.43 -14.44 21.60
CA ARG A 300 -14.44 -14.18 20.55
C ARG A 300 -13.02 -14.51 20.98
N THR A 301 -12.23 -14.96 20.04
CA THR A 301 -10.78 -15.02 20.18
C THR A 301 -10.11 -13.76 19.62
N PRO A 302 -8.85 -13.47 19.98
CA PRO A 302 -8.07 -12.41 19.35
C PRO A 302 -7.92 -12.62 17.83
N ILE A 303 -7.78 -11.52 17.08
CA ILE A 303 -7.42 -11.57 15.67
C ILE A 303 -5.95 -11.96 15.54
N GLN A 304 -5.68 -12.93 14.68
CA GLN A 304 -4.34 -13.40 14.36
C GLN A 304 -4.11 -13.39 12.84
N ILE A 305 -2.85 -13.24 12.43
CA ILE A 305 -2.44 -13.37 11.03
C ILE A 305 -2.00 -14.81 10.79
N LEU A 306 -2.73 -15.53 9.95
CA LEU A 306 -2.48 -16.93 9.63
C LEU A 306 -1.94 -17.08 8.21
N ASN A 307 -1.03 -18.03 8.02
CA ASN A 307 -0.51 -18.37 6.71
C ASN A 307 -1.54 -19.19 5.93
N TRP A 308 -1.92 -18.72 4.74
CA TRP A 308 -2.47 -19.62 3.73
C TRP A 308 -1.37 -20.57 3.22
N GLY A 309 -0.16 -20.04 3.05
CA GLY A 309 1.00 -20.72 2.47
C GLY A 309 2.02 -19.69 1.95
N TYR A 310 2.93 -20.15 1.11
CA TYR A 310 3.90 -19.26 0.45
C TYR A 310 4.17 -19.64 -1.00
N TYR A 311 4.63 -18.66 -1.75
CA TYR A 311 5.19 -18.83 -3.09
C TYR A 311 6.72 -18.74 -2.99
N THR A 312 7.42 -19.60 -3.72
CA THR A 312 8.87 -19.59 -3.91
C THR A 312 9.15 -20.03 -5.34
N LEU A 313 10.41 -20.00 -5.77
CA LEU A 313 10.77 -20.50 -7.09
C LEU A 313 11.61 -21.77 -6.98
N ASP A 314 11.53 -22.62 -8.01
CA ASP A 314 12.41 -23.77 -8.16
C ASP A 314 13.79 -23.38 -8.69
N GLY A 315 14.69 -24.36 -8.78
CA GLY A 315 16.03 -24.17 -9.36
C GLY A 315 16.05 -23.80 -10.85
N SER A 316 14.89 -23.79 -11.52
CA SER A 316 14.71 -23.36 -12.91
C SER A 316 13.99 -22.01 -13.03
N GLY A 317 13.65 -21.36 -11.91
CA GLY A 317 12.98 -20.05 -11.88
C GLY A 317 11.46 -20.10 -12.02
N ASN A 318 10.83 -21.28 -11.98
CA ASN A 318 9.37 -21.40 -12.04
C ASN A 318 8.75 -21.11 -10.67
N CYS A 319 7.61 -20.43 -10.64
CA CYS A 319 6.86 -20.22 -9.41
C CYS A 319 6.22 -21.52 -8.91
N ILE A 320 6.49 -21.89 -7.66
CA ILE A 320 5.89 -22.99 -6.93
C ILE A 320 5.12 -22.46 -5.73
N GLU A 321 3.91 -22.96 -5.52
CA GLU A 321 3.13 -22.74 -4.32
C GLU A 321 3.28 -23.87 -3.29
N TYR A 322 3.33 -23.49 -2.02
CA TYR A 322 3.33 -24.40 -0.87
C TYR A 322 2.16 -24.02 0.06
N PRO A 323 0.93 -24.49 -0.22
CA PRO A 323 -0.21 -24.21 0.63
C PRO A 323 -0.05 -24.89 1.99
N SER A 324 -0.49 -24.20 3.05
CA SER A 324 -0.69 -24.71 4.42
C SER A 324 -2.18 -24.97 4.73
N THR A 325 -3.06 -24.70 3.77
CA THR A 325 -4.51 -24.95 3.80
C THR A 325 -4.87 -26.29 3.12
N PRO A 326 -6.05 -26.91 3.37
CA PRO A 326 -7.05 -26.58 4.38
C PRO A 326 -6.53 -26.72 5.81
N HIS A 327 -6.95 -25.80 6.66
CA HIS A 327 -6.72 -25.88 8.10
C HIS A 327 -7.79 -26.72 8.80
N THR A 328 -7.46 -27.32 9.95
CA THR A 328 -8.41 -28.04 10.80
C THR A 328 -8.73 -27.19 12.02
N LEU A 329 -9.95 -26.66 12.09
CA LEU A 329 -10.46 -25.94 13.25
C LEU A 329 -11.09 -26.91 14.23
N ILE A 330 -10.67 -26.86 15.48
CA ILE A 330 -11.19 -27.66 16.58
C ILE A 330 -11.61 -26.71 17.70
N VAL A 331 -12.87 -26.81 18.14
CA VAL A 331 -13.37 -26.04 19.29
C VAL A 331 -13.92 -26.98 20.35
N THR A 332 -13.48 -26.80 21.59
CA THR A 332 -13.93 -27.59 22.74
C THR A 332 -14.34 -26.70 23.90
N LYS A 333 -15.43 -27.11 24.57
CA LYS A 333 -15.91 -26.51 25.82
C LYS A 333 -16.60 -27.59 26.64
N GLN A 334 -16.35 -27.65 27.94
CA GLN A 334 -17.05 -28.58 28.83
C GLN A 334 -18.57 -28.38 28.75
N GLY A 335 -19.31 -29.47 28.61
CA GLY A 335 -20.78 -29.46 28.46
C GLY A 335 -21.26 -29.21 27.02
N TYR A 336 -20.35 -29.15 26.05
CA TYR A 336 -20.66 -28.98 24.63
C TYR A 336 -19.94 -30.03 23.79
N ARG A 337 -20.60 -30.44 22.70
CA ARG A 337 -20.00 -31.34 21.72
C ARG A 337 -18.81 -30.65 21.07
N LYS A 338 -17.74 -31.42 20.85
CA LYS A 338 -16.57 -30.95 20.10
C LYS A 338 -16.99 -30.55 18.69
N TYR A 339 -16.63 -29.33 18.29
CA TYR A 339 -16.72 -28.89 16.91
C TYR A 339 -15.41 -29.16 16.18
N GLU A 340 -15.50 -29.68 14.96
CA GLU A 340 -14.35 -29.89 14.08
C GLU A 340 -14.74 -29.58 12.64
N ALA A 341 -13.97 -28.74 11.95
CA ALA A 341 -14.22 -28.38 10.56
C ALA A 341 -12.92 -28.12 9.79
N LYS A 342 -12.98 -28.29 8.46
CA LYS A 342 -11.93 -27.83 7.55
C LYS A 342 -12.21 -26.40 7.12
N ILE A 343 -11.19 -25.54 7.16
CA ILE A 343 -11.27 -24.14 6.77
C ILE A 343 -10.27 -23.86 5.66
N GLU A 344 -10.76 -23.26 4.57
CA GLU A 344 -9.93 -22.72 3.51
C GLU A 344 -9.67 -21.23 3.74
N LEU A 345 -8.42 -20.87 3.98
CA LEU A 345 -8.00 -19.49 4.20
C LEU A 345 -7.73 -18.78 2.87
N THR A 346 -8.77 -18.56 2.07
CA THR A 346 -8.63 -17.87 0.76
C THR A 346 -8.83 -16.36 0.83
N LYS A 347 -9.31 -15.86 1.96
CA LYS A 347 -9.59 -14.46 2.26
C LYS A 347 -9.54 -14.20 3.77
N LYS A 348 -9.62 -12.92 4.16
CA LYS A 348 -9.85 -12.49 5.55
C LYS A 348 -11.12 -13.12 6.11
N LEU A 349 -11.04 -13.70 7.31
CA LEU A 349 -12.15 -14.39 7.98
C LEU A 349 -12.28 -13.87 9.43
N ILE A 350 -12.93 -12.72 9.57
CA ILE A 350 -13.23 -12.13 10.89
C ILE A 350 -14.58 -12.64 11.39
N ASP A 351 -14.64 -12.93 12.69
CA ASP A 351 -15.79 -13.48 13.40
C ASP A 351 -16.34 -14.74 12.73
N PHE A 352 -15.44 -15.66 12.35
CA PHE A 352 -15.85 -16.95 11.78
C PHE A 352 -16.81 -17.65 12.75
N PRO A 353 -18.06 -17.93 12.35
CA PRO A 353 -19.08 -18.41 13.29
C PRO A 353 -18.87 -19.88 13.61
N VAL A 354 -18.83 -20.20 14.90
CA VAL A 354 -18.86 -21.58 15.41
C VAL A 354 -20.03 -21.73 16.36
N VAL A 355 -20.95 -22.63 16.01
CA VAL A 355 -22.07 -23.00 16.87
C VAL A 355 -21.72 -24.29 17.60
N LEU A 356 -21.72 -24.25 18.93
CA LEU A 356 -21.55 -25.44 19.77
C LEU A 356 -22.90 -25.93 20.27
N GLU A 357 -23.19 -27.20 20.02
CA GLU A 357 -24.33 -27.92 20.58
C GLU A 357 -24.01 -28.41 21.99
N LYS A 358 -24.98 -28.32 22.91
CA LYS A 358 -24.80 -28.89 24.25
C LYS A 358 -24.69 -30.42 24.18
N GLU A 359 -23.83 -30.99 25.00
CA GLU A 359 -23.85 -32.44 25.22
C GLU A 359 -25.12 -32.80 25.99
N ILE A 360 -25.99 -33.60 25.37
CA ILE A 360 -27.13 -34.22 26.06
C ILE A 360 -26.55 -35.33 26.93
N VAL A 361 -26.51 -35.10 28.24
CA VAL A 361 -26.31 -36.19 29.20
C VAL A 361 -27.66 -36.90 29.33
N ASN A 362 -27.80 -38.08 28.72
CA ASN A 362 -28.88 -38.98 29.10
C ASN A 362 -28.62 -39.41 30.53
N ILE A 363 -29.38 -38.84 31.46
CA ILE A 363 -29.52 -39.43 32.78
C ILE A 363 -30.40 -40.66 32.54
N ASP A 364 -29.77 -41.82 32.40
CA ASP A 364 -30.51 -43.07 32.45
C ASP A 364 -31.33 -43.06 33.75
N GLN A 365 -32.65 -43.22 33.60
CA GLN A 365 -33.55 -43.44 34.71
C GLN A 365 -33.21 -44.80 35.33
N GLU A 366 -32.18 -44.85 36.16
CA GLU A 366 -32.06 -45.86 37.19
C GLU A 366 -32.13 -45.20 38.57
N VAL A 367 -32.93 -45.85 39.40
CA VAL A 367 -33.17 -45.61 40.83
C VAL A 367 -34.21 -44.54 41.16
N LEU A 368 -35.48 -44.91 40.98
CA LEU A 368 -36.42 -44.88 42.10
C LEU A 368 -37.12 -46.25 42.17
N THR A 369 -36.49 -47.15 42.94
CA THR A 369 -37.11 -48.35 43.53
C THR A 369 -38.25 -47.99 44.45
#